data_AF-A0A9D8LUV1-F1
#
_entry.id   AF-A0A9D8LUV1-F1
#
_cell.length_a   1.000
_cell.length_b   1.000
_cell.length_c   1.000
_cell.angle_alpha   90.00
_cell.angle_beta   90.00
_cell.angle_gamma   90.00
#
_symmetry.space_group_name_H-M   'P 1'
#
loop_
_entity.id
_entity.type
_entity.pdbx_description
1 polymer ?
#
loop_
_entity_poly.entity_id
_entity_poly.type
_entity_poly.pdbx_seq_one_letter_code
_entity_poly.pdbx_strand_id
1 'polypeptide(L)'
;MADHGQHAADIPQMDYAEHEGTYHGFVRFAEIATIACLAIVTALAVGGTKHAWGTAIIGTLLTLISTGIGIAAPSVGWRAPAVPFGLMLLALLLL
;
A
#
# COMPACT_ATOMS: atom_id res chain seq x y z
N MET A 1 27.96 37.75 27.21
CA MET A 1 27.00 36.72 27.63
C MET A 1 25.91 36.71 26.57
N ALA A 2 25.89 35.71 25.69
CA ALA A 2 24.77 35.53 24.78
C ALA A 2 23.57 35.06 25.62
N ASP A 3 22.47 35.79 25.54
CA ASP A 3 21.20 35.45 26.18
C ASP A 3 20.60 34.26 25.40
N HIS A 4 20.83 33.04 25.91
CA HIS A 4 20.27 31.81 25.35
C HIS A 4 18.83 31.65 25.88
N GLY A 5 17.96 32.58 25.51
CA GLY A 5 16.59 32.67 26.00
C GLY A 5 15.57 32.64 24.88
N GLN A 6 15.53 31.58 24.07
CA GLN A 6 14.30 31.27 23.35
C GLN A 6 13.30 30.79 24.39
N HIS A 7 12.43 31.69 24.86
CA HIS A 7 11.37 31.35 25.77
C HIS A 7 10.47 30.29 25.12
N ALA A 8 9.96 29.33 25.89
CA ALA A 8 9.05 28.31 25.36
C ALA A 8 7.79 28.89 24.67
N ALA A 9 7.48 30.17 24.95
CA ALA A 9 6.42 30.94 24.31
C ALA A 9 6.78 31.44 22.88
N ASP A 10 8.06 31.46 22.51
CA ASP A 10 8.55 31.85 21.18
C ASP A 10 8.64 30.66 20.21
N ILE A 11 8.23 29.46 20.64
CA ILE A 11 8.16 28.27 19.79
C ILE A 11 6.88 28.37 18.95
N PRO A 12 6.98 28.40 17.61
CA PRO A 12 5.81 28.36 16.74
C PRO A 12 4.93 27.17 17.10
N GLN A 13 3.62 27.42 17.29
CA GLN A 13 2.67 26.35 17.58
C GLN A 13 2.64 25.37 16.39
N MET A 14 2.80 24.08 16.67
CA MET A 14 2.79 23.05 15.65
C MET A 14 1.38 22.90 15.07
N ASP A 15 1.27 22.95 13.74
CA ASP A 15 0.02 22.68 13.05
C ASP A 15 -0.28 21.18 13.08
N TYR A 16 -0.95 20.74 14.15
CA TYR A 16 -1.33 19.34 14.35
C TYR A 16 -2.26 18.81 13.26
N ALA A 17 -3.10 19.66 12.66
CA ALA A 17 -4.08 19.21 11.67
C ALA A 17 -3.39 18.70 10.39
N GLU A 18 -2.34 19.40 9.95
CA GLU A 18 -1.55 18.98 8.78
C GLU A 18 -0.75 17.69 9.07
N HIS A 19 -0.24 17.54 10.29
CA HIS A 19 0.46 16.31 10.72
C HIS A 19 -0.47 15.10 10.70
N GLU A 20 -1.69 15.26 11.21
CA GLU A 20 -2.69 14.20 11.23
C GLU A 20 -3.15 13.82 9.81
N GLY A 21 -3.34 14.81 8.93
CA GLY A 21 -3.64 14.57 7.51
C GLY A 21 -2.56 13.73 6.81
N THR A 22 -1.29 14.10 6.99
CA THR A 22 -0.16 13.35 6.44
C THR A 22 -0.08 11.93 7.03
N TYR A 23 -0.27 11.79 8.34
CA TYR A 23 -0.25 10.50 9.02
C TYR A 23 -1.32 9.54 8.47
N HIS A 24 -2.56 10.02 8.32
CA HIS A 24 -3.63 9.21 7.73
C HIS A 24 -3.33 8.81 6.28
N GLY A 25 -2.77 9.73 5.49
CA GLY A 25 -2.31 9.43 4.13
C GLY A 25 -1.26 8.33 4.10
N PHE A 26 -0.25 8.43 4.97
CA PHE A 26 0.82 7.43 5.10
C PHE A 26 0.29 6.06 5.52
N VAL A 27 -0.51 5.98 6.58
CA VAL A 27 -1.07 4.72 7.08
C VAL A 27 -1.90 4.02 6.01
N ARG A 28 -2.76 4.78 5.31
CA ARG A 28 -3.57 4.24 4.22
C ARG A 28 -2.72 3.75 3.05
N PHE A 29 -1.71 4.52 2.64
CA PHE A 29 -0.79 4.09 1.58
C PHE A 29 -0.05 2.81 1.98
N ALA A 30 0.48 2.74 3.20
CA ALA A 30 1.19 1.57 3.72
C ALA A 30 0.30 0.33 3.77
N GLU A 31 -0.97 0.46 4.17
CA GLU A 31 -1.95 -0.63 4.17
C GLU A 31 -2.17 -1.18 2.75
N ILE A 32 -2.47 -0.30 1.79
CA ILE A 32 -2.70 -0.67 0.39
C ILE A 32 -1.44 -1.31 -0.21
N ALA A 33 -0.26 -0.69 0.00
CA ALA A 33 1.01 -1.16 -0.53
C ALA A 33 1.40 -2.54 0.04
N THR A 34 1.10 -2.81 1.31
CA THR A 34 1.35 -4.11 1.93
C THR A 34 0.59 -5.22 1.21
N ILE A 35 -0.71 -5.01 0.96
CA ILE A 35 -1.52 -5.99 0.22
C ILE A 35 -1.04 -6.14 -1.23
N ALA A 36 -0.65 -5.04 -1.87
CA ALA A 36 -0.10 -5.07 -3.23
C ALA A 36 1.20 -5.90 -3.29
N CYS A 37 2.10 -5.74 -2.33
CA CYS A 37 3.31 -6.55 -2.22
C CYS A 37 2.98 -8.05 -2.04
N LEU A 38 2.03 -8.39 -1.18
CA LEU A 38 1.58 -9.78 -1.00
C LEU A 38 1.01 -10.36 -2.29
N ALA A 39 0.20 -9.60 -3.02
CA ALA A 39 -0.35 -10.01 -4.31
C ALA A 39 0.74 -10.25 -5.36
N ILE A 40 1.74 -9.36 -5.47
CA ILE A 40 2.87 -9.53 -6.40
C ILE A 40 3.71 -10.75 -6.03
N VAL A 41 4.08 -10.91 -4.76
CA VAL A 41 4.86 -12.07 -4.29
C VAL A 41 4.11 -13.36 -4.60
N THR A 42 2.79 -13.39 -4.40
CA THR A 42 1.96 -14.56 -4.71
C THR A 42 1.88 -14.81 -6.22
N ALA A 43 1.74 -13.76 -7.04
CA ALA A 43 1.78 -13.89 -8.49
C ALA A 43 3.13 -14.46 -8.99
N LEU A 44 4.24 -14.01 -8.42
CA LEU A 44 5.58 -14.57 -8.71
C LEU A 44 5.68 -16.04 -8.28
N ALA A 45 5.13 -16.40 -7.12
CA ALA A 45 5.06 -17.80 -6.69
C ALA A 45 4.28 -18.66 -7.69
N VAL A 46 3.12 -18.17 -8.19
CA VAL A 46 2.35 -18.84 -9.25
C VAL A 46 3.19 -19.00 -10.51
N GLY A 47 3.91 -17.98 -10.96
CA GLY A 47 4.78 -18.06 -12.14
C GLY A 47 5.88 -19.12 -12.01
N GLY A 48 6.39 -19.33 -10.80
CA GLY A 48 7.33 -20.39 -10.47
C GLY A 48 6.74 -21.81 -10.52
N THR A 49 5.42 -21.97 -10.49
CA THR A 49 4.75 -23.27 -10.64
C THR A 49 4.48 -23.60 -12.10
N LYS A 50 4.85 -24.81 -12.55
CA LYS A 50 4.46 -25.44 -13.84
C LYS A 50 4.46 -24.49 -15.08
N HIS A 51 5.39 -23.54 -15.14
CA HIS A 51 5.46 -22.51 -16.20
C HIS A 51 4.20 -21.61 -16.32
N ALA A 52 3.43 -21.40 -15.25
CA ALA A 52 2.22 -20.57 -15.22
C ALA A 52 2.50 -19.05 -15.26
N TRP A 53 3.55 -18.65 -15.96
CA TRP A 53 3.97 -17.25 -16.10
C TRP A 53 2.90 -16.36 -16.75
N GLY A 54 2.06 -16.91 -17.63
CA GLY A 54 0.91 -16.18 -18.18
C GLY A 54 -0.05 -15.72 -17.08
N THR A 55 -0.40 -16.62 -16.15
CA THR A 55 -1.24 -16.31 -14.99
C THR A 55 -0.58 -15.29 -14.07
N ALA A 56 0.73 -15.42 -13.83
CA ALA A 56 1.50 -14.49 -13.01
C ALA A 56 1.52 -13.07 -13.58
N ILE A 57 1.66 -12.92 -14.90
CA ILE A 57 1.63 -11.61 -15.58
C ILE A 57 0.25 -10.97 -15.40
N ILE A 58 -0.83 -11.73 -15.65
CA ILE A 58 -2.21 -11.24 -15.48
C ILE A 58 -2.43 -10.80 -14.03
N GLY A 59 -2.04 -11.62 -13.05
CA GLY A 59 -2.16 -11.29 -11.63
C GLY A 59 -1.38 -10.03 -11.25
N THR A 60 -0.19 -9.84 -11.80
CA THR A 60 0.63 -8.65 -11.56
C THR A 60 -0.04 -7.39 -12.13
N LEU A 61 -0.52 -7.44 -13.37
CA LEU A 61 -1.23 -6.31 -14.00
C LEU A 61 -2.51 -5.95 -13.24
N LEU A 62 -3.30 -6.94 -12.84
CA LEU A 62 -4.49 -6.74 -12.01
C LEU A 62 -4.13 -6.10 -10.67
N THR A 63 -3.01 -6.51 -10.06
CA THR A 63 -2.52 -5.91 -8.82
C THR A 63 -2.16 -4.44 -8.99
N LEU A 64 -1.46 -4.07 -10.07
CA LEU A 64 -1.09 -2.67 -10.33
C LEU A 64 -2.32 -1.79 -10.54
N ILE A 65 -3.26 -2.24 -11.38
CA ILE A 65 -4.50 -1.50 -11.67
C ILE A 65 -5.33 -1.34 -10.38
N SER A 66 -5.55 -2.43 -9.66
CA SER A 66 -6.34 -2.41 -8.42
C SER A 66 -5.67 -1.59 -7.31
N THR A 67 -4.34 -1.60 -7.21
CA THR A 67 -3.59 -0.73 -6.28
C THR A 67 -3.80 0.73 -6.62
N GLY A 68 -3.72 1.10 -7.90
CA GLY A 68 -4.02 2.46 -8.36
C GLY A 68 -5.45 2.88 -8.01
N ILE A 69 -6.42 1.98 -8.20
CA ILE A 69 -7.82 2.20 -7.79
C ILE A 69 -7.93 2.37 -6.26
N GLY A 70 -7.27 1.53 -5.46
CA GLY A 70 -7.30 1.62 -4.00
C GLY A 70 -6.72 2.94 -3.46
N ILE A 71 -5.70 3.48 -4.12
CA ILE A 71 -5.12 4.79 -3.82
C ILE A 71 -6.10 5.91 -4.21
N ALA A 72 -6.66 5.86 -5.42
CA ALA A 72 -7.56 6.89 -5.93
C ALA A 72 -8.95 6.91 -5.26
N ALA A 73 -9.44 5.77 -4.78
CA ALA A 73 -10.79 5.61 -4.22
C ALA A 73 -10.74 5.21 -2.71
N PRO A 74 -10.88 6.18 -1.79
CA PRO A 74 -10.84 5.93 -0.33
C PRO A 74 -11.88 4.93 0.18
N SER A 75 -13.04 4.89 -0.46
CA SER A 75 -14.12 3.94 -0.12
C SER A 75 -13.73 2.48 -0.35
N VAL A 76 -12.81 2.23 -1.30
CA VAL A 76 -12.34 0.89 -1.64
C VAL A 76 -11.08 0.55 -0.85
N GLY A 77 -10.07 1.43 -0.87
CA GLY A 77 -8.82 1.28 -0.11
C GLY A 77 -8.11 -0.04 -0.40
N TRP A 78 -7.67 -0.73 0.67
CA TRP A 78 -6.93 -2.00 0.60
C TRP A 78 -7.74 -3.15 -0.02
N ARG A 79 -9.08 -3.04 -0.05
CA ARG A 79 -9.94 -4.09 -0.62
C ARG A 79 -9.69 -4.27 -2.12
N ALA A 80 -9.22 -3.23 -2.81
CA ALA A 80 -8.92 -3.31 -4.23
C ALA A 80 -7.78 -4.32 -4.52
N PRO A 81 -6.55 -4.16 -3.99
CA PRO A 81 -5.48 -5.14 -4.20
C PRO A 81 -5.71 -6.49 -3.49
N ALA A 82 -6.64 -6.56 -2.52
CA ALA A 82 -7.02 -7.83 -1.90
C ALA A 82 -7.69 -8.81 -2.88
N VAL A 83 -8.37 -8.30 -3.91
CA VAL A 83 -9.01 -9.14 -4.95
C VAL A 83 -7.95 -9.94 -5.74
N PRO A 84 -6.97 -9.32 -6.43
CA PRO A 84 -5.95 -10.08 -7.12
C PRO A 84 -5.07 -10.90 -6.16
N PHE A 85 -4.86 -10.45 -4.91
CA PHE A 85 -4.20 -11.28 -3.91
C PHE A 85 -4.94 -12.61 -3.69
N GLY A 86 -6.24 -12.56 -3.42
CA GLY A 86 -7.07 -13.75 -3.22
C GLY A 86 -7.12 -14.65 -4.47
N LEU A 87 -7.21 -14.05 -5.67
CA LEU A 87 -7.17 -14.80 -6.93
C LEU A 87 -5.83 -15.51 -7.15
N MET A 88 -4.71 -14.85 -6.84
CA MET A 88 -3.39 -15.46 -6.97
C MET A 88 -3.14 -16.54 -5.92
N LEU A 89 -3.65 -16.37 -4.69
CA LEU A 89 -3.61 -17.45 -3.70
C LEU A 89 -4.41 -18.66 -4.18
N LEU A 90 -5.61 -18.45 -4.72
CA LEU A 90 -6.41 -19.53 -5.28
C LEU A 90 -5.71 -20.20 -6.46
N ALA A 91 -5.12 -19.42 -7.36
CA ALA A 91 -4.33 -19.96 -8.48
C ALA A 91 -3.15 -20.79 -7.98
N LEU A 92 -2.42 -20.32 -6.96
CA LEU A 92 -1.30 -21.06 -6.37
C LEU A 92 -1.71 -22.39 -5.74
N LEU A 93 -2.92 -22.47 -5.18
CA LEU A 93 -3.45 -23.71 -4.60
C LEU A 93 -3.91 -24.72 -5.65
N LEU A 94 -4.33 -24.25 -6.83
CA LEU A 94 -4.94 -25.08 -7.87
C LEU A 94 -3.98 -25.48 -9.00
N LEU A 95 -2.89 -24.74 -9.20
CA LEU A 95 -1.88 -24.96 -10.25
C LEU A 95 -0.68 -25.72 -9.73
#